data_AF-A0A1F2JQT1-F1
#
_entry.id   AF-A0A1F2JQT1-F1
#
_cell.length_a   1.000
_cell.length_b   1.000
_cell.length_c   1.000
_cell.angle_alpha   90.00
_cell.angle_beta   90.00
_cell.angle_gamma   90.00
#
_symmetry.space_group_name_H-M   'P 1'
#
loop_
_entity.id
_entity.type
_entity.pdbx_description
1 polymer ?
#
loop_
_entity_poly.entity_id
_entity_poly.type
_entity_poly.pdbx_seq_one_letter_code
_entity_poly.pdbx_strand_id
1 'polypeptide(L)'
;MEEKKLNELSNEELLVLKKKAKPTKIINASIIGFCLGIAAYSIFVAGLTWPTIFPLILAILFFKYFGKNEKAVDAELKARNLK
;
A
#
# COMPACT_ATOMS: atom_id res chain seq x y z
N MET A 1 8.33 -5.54 4.89
CA MET A 1 9.11 -6.76 4.61
C MET A 1 10.58 -6.40 4.75
N GLU A 2 11.36 -7.20 5.47
CA GLU A 2 12.82 -6.99 5.53
C GLU A 2 13.43 -7.42 4.20
N GLU A 3 14.19 -6.53 3.58
CA GLU A 3 14.88 -6.72 2.29
C GLU A 3 15.71 -8.02 2.25
N LYS A 4 16.23 -8.46 3.41
CA LYS A 4 16.95 -9.72 3.57
C LYS A 4 16.15 -10.96 3.13
N LYS A 5 14.84 -11.02 3.37
CA LYS A 5 14.00 -12.17 2.96
C LYS A 5 13.73 -12.20 1.46
N LEU A 6 13.75 -11.05 0.78
CA LEU A 6 13.51 -10.99 -0.67
C LEU A 6 14.69 -11.58 -1.45
N ASN A 7 15.90 -11.40 -0.93
CA ASN A 7 17.11 -11.92 -1.57
C ASN A 7 17.24 -13.46 -1.45
N GLU A 8 16.59 -14.08 -0.47
CA GLU A 8 16.59 -15.54 -0.27
C GLU A 8 15.53 -16.28 -1.11
N LEU A 9 14.59 -15.56 -1.74
CA LEU A 9 13.52 -16.15 -2.54
C LEU A 9 14.00 -16.52 -3.95
N SER A 10 13.50 -17.65 -4.46
CA SER A 10 13.71 -18.07 -5.85
C SER A 10 13.04 -17.10 -6.84
N ASN A 11 13.54 -17.06 -8.08
CA ASN A 11 12.98 -16.20 -9.15
C ASN A 11 11.48 -16.47 -9.38
N GLU A 12 11.04 -17.72 -9.26
CA GLU A 12 9.63 -18.11 -9.40
C GLU A 12 8.78 -17.57 -8.23
N GLU A 13 9.31 -17.64 -7.01
CA GLU A 13 8.63 -17.15 -5.81
C GLU A 13 8.51 -15.62 -5.82
N LEU A 14 9.53 -14.91 -6.30
CA LEU A 14 9.51 -13.46 -6.51
C LEU A 14 8.44 -13.04 -7.53
N LEU A 15 8.27 -13.79 -8.62
CA LEU A 15 7.21 -13.54 -9.61
C LEU A 15 5.81 -13.80 -9.04
N VAL A 16 5.64 -14.85 -8.23
CA VAL A 16 4.38 -15.14 -7.54
C VAL A 16 4.06 -14.03 -6.52
N LEU A 17 5.06 -13.56 -5.76
CA LEU A 17 4.90 -12.45 -4.82
C LEU A 17 4.49 -11.16 -5.54
N LYS A 18 5.10 -10.84 -6.68
CA LYS A 18 4.70 -9.70 -7.52
C LYS A 18 3.25 -9.85 -8.02
N LYS A 19 2.85 -11.05 -8.44
CA LYS A 19 1.48 -11.33 -8.88
C LYS A 19 0.48 -11.17 -7.73
N LYS A 20 0.85 -11.57 -6.52
CA LYS A 20 0.07 -11.35 -5.29
C LYS A 20 0.08 -9.89 -4.82
N ALA A 21 1.14 -9.13 -5.10
CA ALA A 21 1.21 -7.71 -4.77
C ALA A 21 0.20 -6.87 -5.57
N LYS A 22 -0.15 -7.26 -6.81
CA LYS A 22 -1.15 -6.58 -7.65
C LYS A 22 -2.56 -6.49 -7.01
N PRO A 23 -3.21 -7.60 -6.61
CA PRO A 23 -4.52 -7.52 -5.96
C PRO A 23 -4.44 -6.82 -4.59
N THR A 24 -3.34 -7.00 -3.85
CA THR A 24 -3.09 -6.25 -2.60
C THR A 24 -3.05 -4.75 -2.85
N LYS A 25 -2.45 -4.29 -3.95
CA LYS A 25 -2.43 -2.87 -4.33
C LYS A 25 -3.84 -2.31 -4.56
N ILE A 26 -4.70 -3.07 -5.24
CA ILE A 26 -6.10 -2.67 -5.49
C ILE A 26 -6.84 -2.54 -4.16
N ILE A 27 -6.76 -3.55 -3.29
CA ILE A 27 -7.40 -3.55 -1.97
C ILE A 27 -6.90 -2.35 -1.14
N ASN A 28 -5.59 -2.11 -1.12
CA ASN A 28 -4.99 -0.99 -0.40
C ASN A 28 -5.49 0.36 -0.94
N ALA A 29 -5.56 0.52 -2.26
CA ALA A 29 -6.09 1.72 -2.89
C ALA A 29 -7.58 1.92 -2.59
N SER A 30 -8.37 0.83 -2.56
CA SER A 30 -9.78 0.87 -2.18
C SER A 30 -9.98 1.29 -0.72
N ILE A 31 -9.16 0.77 0.21
CA ILE A 31 -9.21 1.17 1.63
C ILE A 31 -8.87 2.67 1.78
N ILE A 32 -7.81 3.13 1.13
CA ILE A 32 -7.41 4.54 1.17
C ILE A 32 -8.50 5.43 0.56
N GLY A 33 -9.07 5.03 -0.58
CA GLY A 33 -10.18 5.73 -1.24
C GLY A 33 -11.44 5.77 -0.39
N PHE A 34 -11.75 4.69 0.32
CA PHE A 34 -12.87 4.63 1.26
C PHE A 34 -12.67 5.59 2.45
N CYS A 35 -11.47 5.61 3.04
CA CYS A 35 -11.14 6.57 4.11
C CYS A 35 -11.26 8.02 3.64
N LEU A 36 -10.78 8.33 2.42
CA LEU A 36 -10.93 9.64 1.80
C LEU A 36 -12.40 9.99 1.53
N GLY A 37 -13.21 9.04 1.09
CA GLY A 37 -14.64 9.22 0.87
C GLY A 37 -15.40 9.54 2.15
N ILE A 38 -15.14 8.80 3.24
CA ILE A 38 -15.73 9.08 4.56
C ILE A 38 -15.29 10.45 5.06
N ALA A 39 -14.00 10.79 4.92
CA ALA A 39 -13.51 12.09 5.34
C ALA A 39 -14.20 13.22 4.56
N ALA A 40 -14.29 13.12 3.23
CA ALA A 40 -14.95 14.13 2.41
C ALA A 40 -16.44 14.30 2.77
N TYR A 41 -17.17 13.19 2.93
CA TYR A 41 -18.56 13.21 3.38
C TYR A 41 -18.72 13.86 4.76
N SER A 42 -17.83 13.53 5.70
CA SER A 42 -17.86 14.06 7.06
C SER A 42 -17.57 15.57 7.10
N ILE A 43 -16.68 16.09 6.23
CA ILE A 43 -16.44 17.53 6.08
C ILE A 43 -17.72 18.25 5.66
N PHE A 44 -18.42 17.71 4.65
CA PHE A 44 -19.65 18.33 4.13
C PHE A 44 -20.80 18.32 5.15
N VAL A 45 -20.94 17.24 5.93
CA VAL A 45 -22.09 17.06 6.84
C VAL A 45 -21.82 17.60 8.25
N ALA A 46 -20.63 17.36 8.79
CA ALA A 46 -20.29 17.61 10.19
C ALA A 46 -19.04 18.49 10.37
N GLY A 47 -18.40 18.94 9.28
CA GLY A 47 -17.16 19.71 9.33
C GLY A 47 -15.92 18.87 9.67
N LEU A 48 -14.84 19.55 10.07
CA LEU A 48 -13.57 18.92 10.43
C LEU A 48 -13.60 18.39 11.87
N THR A 49 -14.29 17.27 12.09
CA THR A 49 -14.44 16.63 13.41
C THR A 49 -13.59 15.37 13.53
N TRP A 50 -13.56 14.76 14.72
CA TRP A 50 -12.83 13.51 14.99
C TRP A 50 -13.02 12.39 13.93
N PRO A 51 -14.24 12.07 13.46
CA PRO A 51 -14.44 11.07 12.41
C PRO A 51 -13.91 11.49 11.04
N THR A 52 -13.54 12.75 10.84
CA THR A 52 -12.90 13.27 9.63
C THR A 52 -11.38 13.14 9.69
N ILE A 53 -10.80 13.42 10.87
CA ILE A 53 -9.35 13.42 11.10
C ILE A 53 -8.81 12.00 11.19
N PHE A 54 -9.52 11.10 11.88
CA PHE A 54 -9.08 9.71 12.08
C PHE A 54 -8.86 8.94 10.76
N PRO A 55 -9.81 8.92 9.80
CA PRO A 55 -9.60 8.27 8.50
C PRO A 55 -8.47 8.90 7.68
N LEU A 56 -8.27 10.21 7.79
CA LEU A 56 -7.19 10.91 7.11
C LEU A 56 -5.81 10.46 7.61
N ILE A 57 -5.65 10.36 8.92
CA ILE A 57 -4.41 9.87 9.55
C ILE A 57 -4.15 8.42 9.12
N LEU A 58 -5.17 7.56 9.14
CA LEU A 58 -5.05 6.19 8.66
C LEU A 58 -4.61 6.14 7.20
N ALA A 59 -5.24 6.92 6.31
CA ALA A 59 -4.90 6.95 4.90
C ALA A 59 -3.42 7.33 4.66
N ILE A 60 -2.90 8.32 5.40
CA ILE A 60 -1.48 8.73 5.32
C ILE A 60 -0.54 7.63 5.82
N LEU A 61 -0.85 7.00 6.95
CA LEU A 61 -0.06 5.90 7.49
C LEU A 61 -0.03 4.71 6.53
N PHE A 62 -1.19 4.33 6.00
CA PHE A 62 -1.30 3.25 5.02
C PHE A 62 -0.56 3.56 3.73
N PHE A 63 -0.67 4.79 3.20
CA PHE A 63 0.06 5.20 2.01
C PHE A 63 1.58 5.05 2.17
N LYS A 64 2.12 5.50 3.30
CA LYS A 64 3.55 5.39 3.61
C LYS A 64 3.99 3.93 3.83
N TYR A 65 3.15 3.13 4.47
CA TYR A 65 3.45 1.71 4.73
C TYR A 65 3.41 0.87 3.44
N PHE A 66 2.42 1.07 2.59
CA PHE A 66 2.31 0.34 1.32
C PHE A 66 3.37 0.76 0.30
N GLY A 67 3.67 2.06 0.21
CA GLY A 67 4.71 2.57 -0.69
C GLY A 67 6.12 2.02 -0.39
N LYS A 68 6.46 1.74 0.87
CA LYS A 68 7.76 1.12 1.23
C LYS A 68 7.87 -0.33 0.74
N ASN A 69 6.80 -1.12 0.89
CA ASN A 69 6.83 -2.54 0.54
C ASN A 69 6.84 -2.74 -0.98
N GLU A 70 6.10 -1.94 -1.75
CA GLU A 70 6.14 -2.03 -3.23
C GLU A 70 7.52 -1.67 -3.78
N LYS A 71 8.16 -0.63 -3.24
CA LYS A 71 9.50 -0.20 -3.68
C LYS A 71 10.57 -1.25 -3.41
N ALA A 72 10.52 -1.93 -2.27
CA ALA A 72 11.48 -2.98 -1.92
C ALA A 72 11.38 -4.18 -2.89
N VAL A 73 10.16 -4.62 -3.23
CA VAL A 73 9.95 -5.73 -4.17
C VAL A 73 10.34 -5.34 -5.61
N ASP A 74 10.02 -4.12 -6.05
CA ASP A 74 10.37 -3.66 -7.41
C ASP A 74 11.89 -3.41 -7.56
N ALA A 75 12.56 -2.97 -6.50
CA ALA A 75 14.02 -2.81 -6.47
C ALA A 75 14.76 -4.15 -6.63
N GLU A 76 14.33 -5.20 -5.92
CA GLU A 76 14.89 -6.56 -6.03
C GLU A 76 14.65 -7.17 -7.41
N LEU A 77 13.45 -7.00 -7.97
CA LEU A 77 13.14 -7.45 -9.32
C LEU A 77 14.01 -6.76 -10.40
N LYS A 78 14.28 -5.45 -10.20
CA LYS A 78 15.15 -4.67 -11.09
C LYS A 78 16.62 -5.03 -10.93
N ALA A 79 17.09 -5.26 -9.71
CA ALA A 79 18.45 -5.72 -9.43
C ALA A 79 18.76 -7.07 -10.12
N ARG A 80 17.76 -7.95 -10.22
CA ARG A 80 17.86 -9.26 -10.87
C ARG A 80 17.54 -9.27 -12.38
N ASN A 81 17.30 -8.12 -13.00
CA ASN A 81 16.90 -8.00 -14.42
C ASN A 81 15.67 -8.86 -14.80
N LEU A 82 14.79 -9.16 -13.85
CA LEU A 82 13.55 -9.91 -14.09
C LEU A 82 12.40 -8.98 -14.55
N LYS A 83 12.70 -7.70 -14.81
CA LYS A 83 11.80 -6.70 -15.39
C LYS A 83 12.55 -5.50 -15.93
#